data_AF-A0AAD2FIP5-F1
#
_entry.id   AF-A0AAD2FIP5-F1
#
_cell.length_a   1.000
_cell.length_b   1.000
_cell.length_c   1.000
_cell.angle_alpha   90.00
_cell.angle_beta   90.00
_cell.angle_gamma   90.00
#
_symmetry.space_group_name_H-M   'P 1'
#
loop_
_entity.id
_entity.type
_entity.pdbx_description
1 polymer ?
#
loop_
_entity_poly.entity_id
_entity_poly.type
_entity_poly.pdbx_seq_one_letter_code
_entity_poly.pdbx_strand_id
1 'polypeptide(L)'
;MKADYKEHDAILIACCMMQIKAKFNTDEGLNFIQQYYINQGLKKFGDDGKDAVDKELRQMLLRDCFTPKFVKDMTASERKKFQSAMMLLAEKQFEKTIKGRLVYQGNGTCEWLLREDTASPTASQEAITTTCVIDAHKGRDIMTLVRIKQNVLYRECL
;
A
#
# COMPACT_ATOMS: atom_id res chain seq x y z
N MET A 1 7.18 -19.70 20.09
CA MET A 1 8.58 -19.28 20.25
C MET A 1 8.60 -18.21 21.34
N LYS A 2 8.95 -18.57 22.58
CA LYS A 2 9.12 -17.58 23.66
C LYS A 2 10.49 -16.95 23.45
N ALA A 3 10.54 -15.65 23.23
CA ALA A 3 11.79 -14.93 23.15
C ALA A 3 12.31 -14.74 24.57
N ASP A 4 13.32 -15.50 24.96
CA ASP A 4 14.01 -15.32 26.23
C ASP A 4 14.98 -14.14 26.09
N TYR A 5 14.54 -12.96 26.52
CA TYR A 5 15.40 -11.77 26.59
C TYR A 5 16.25 -11.83 27.85
N LYS A 6 17.56 -11.57 27.74
CA LYS A 6 18.41 -11.38 28.91
C LYS A 6 18.02 -10.07 29.60
N GLU A 7 18.27 -9.97 30.90
CA GLU A 7 17.85 -8.83 31.74
C GLU A 7 18.29 -7.47 31.17
N HIS A 8 19.53 -7.38 30.68
CA HIS A 8 20.05 -6.16 30.04
C HIS A 8 19.37 -5.83 28.70
N ASP A 9 18.98 -6.83 27.90
CA ASP A 9 18.30 -6.64 26.61
C ASP A 9 16.88 -6.13 26.86
N ALA A 10 16.20 -6.67 27.88
CA ALA A 10 14.86 -6.25 28.28
C ALA A 10 14.85 -4.78 28.73
N ILE A 11 15.87 -4.35 29.50
CA ILE A 11 16.04 -2.95 29.92
C ILE A 11 16.30 -2.05 28.71
N LEU A 12 17.15 -2.48 27.77
CA LEU A 12 17.44 -1.70 26.56
C LEU A 12 16.18 -1.51 25.71
N ILE A 13 15.40 -2.59 25.51
CA ILE A 13 14.14 -2.56 24.78
C ILE A 13 13.13 -1.65 25.49
N ALA A 14 12.99 -1.75 26.82
CA ALA A 14 12.10 -0.90 27.59
C ALA A 14 12.51 0.58 27.49
N CYS A 15 13.79 0.91 27.61
CA CYS A 15 14.31 2.26 27.41
C CYS A 15 14.03 2.79 26.00
N CYS A 16 14.30 1.99 24.97
CA CYS A 16 13.97 2.36 23.59
C CYS A 16 12.46 2.59 23.41
N MET A 17 11.60 1.73 23.95
CA MET A 17 10.14 1.88 23.90
C MET A 17 9.66 3.15 24.61
N MET A 18 10.25 3.50 25.75
CA MET A 18 9.93 4.73 26.49
C MET A 18 10.42 5.99 25.77
N GLN A 19 11.64 5.98 25.22
CA GLN A 19 12.18 7.09 24.42
C GLN A 19 11.34 7.33 23.16
N ILE A 20 10.94 6.24 22.49
CA ILE A 20 9.97 6.23 21.41
C ILE A 20 8.72 6.94 21.93
N LYS A 21 8.02 6.40 22.93
CA LYS A 21 6.77 6.96 23.48
C LYS A 21 6.87 8.45 23.84
N ALA A 22 7.96 8.88 24.46
CA ALA A 22 8.19 10.28 24.82
C ALA A 22 8.30 11.19 23.58
N LYS A 23 8.98 10.73 22.52
CA LYS A 23 9.06 11.42 21.22
C LYS A 23 7.75 11.40 20.43
N PHE A 24 6.81 10.48 20.72
CA PHE A 24 5.46 10.50 20.12
C PHE A 24 4.48 11.44 20.82
N ASN A 25 4.79 11.91 22.03
CA ASN A 25 3.94 12.81 22.82
C ASN A 25 4.30 14.30 22.64
N THR A 26 5.12 14.63 21.64
CA THR A 26 5.60 16.00 21.40
C THR A 26 4.74 16.68 20.34
N ASP A 27 4.38 17.95 20.54
CA ASP A 27 3.60 18.76 19.58
C ASP A 27 4.35 19.01 18.25
N GLU A 28 5.65 18.71 18.21
CA GLU A 28 6.51 18.84 17.04
C GLU A 28 6.57 17.54 16.21
N GLY A 29 5.61 17.40 15.30
CA GLY A 29 5.95 17.24 13.88
C GLY A 29 6.19 15.84 13.28
N LEU A 30 5.96 14.72 13.98
CA LEU A 30 5.97 13.40 13.32
C LEU A 30 4.72 12.56 13.67
N ASN A 31 3.69 12.70 12.84
CA ASN A 31 2.47 11.92 12.92
C ASN A 31 2.63 10.55 12.25
N PHE A 32 2.97 9.54 13.03
CA PHE A 32 2.97 8.16 12.58
C PHE A 32 1.57 7.56 12.78
N ILE A 33 0.88 7.26 11.68
CA ILE A 33 -0.41 6.59 11.71
C ILE A 33 -0.20 5.13 12.12
N GLN A 34 -0.70 4.75 13.30
CA GLN A 34 -0.68 3.37 13.75
C GLN A 34 -1.77 2.56 13.03
N GLN A 35 -1.37 1.46 12.42
CA GLN A 35 -2.27 0.55 11.70
C GLN A 35 -2.44 -0.76 12.46
N TYR A 36 -3.65 -1.29 12.46
CA TYR A 36 -4.01 -2.55 13.11
C TYR A 36 -4.57 -3.53 12.10
N TYR A 37 -4.22 -4.81 12.22
CA TYR A 37 -4.94 -5.88 11.53
C TYR A 37 -6.39 -5.93 11.99
N ILE A 38 -7.29 -6.35 11.11
CA ILE A 38 -8.74 -6.43 11.39
C ILE A 38 -9.10 -7.01 12.75
N ASN A 39 -8.47 -8.12 13.17
CA ASN A 39 -8.76 -8.76 14.46
C ASN A 39 -8.43 -7.86 15.66
N GLN A 40 -7.36 -7.06 15.58
CA GLN A 40 -7.00 -6.10 16.63
C GLN A 40 -7.73 -4.78 16.47
N GLY A 41 -7.92 -4.33 15.23
CA GLY A 41 -8.64 -3.11 14.90
C GLY A 41 -10.10 -3.18 15.36
N LEU A 42 -10.81 -4.28 15.13
CA LEU A 42 -12.19 -4.45 15.60
C LEU A 42 -12.30 -4.45 17.13
N LYS A 43 -11.30 -4.99 17.84
CA LYS A 43 -11.26 -4.93 19.31
C LYS A 43 -11.02 -3.50 19.82
N LYS A 44 -10.20 -2.72 19.11
CA LYS A 44 -9.86 -1.35 19.51
C LYS A 44 -10.96 -0.34 19.16
N PHE A 45 -11.56 -0.51 17.99
CA PHE A 45 -12.43 0.47 17.35
C PHE A 45 -13.91 0.11 17.37
N GLY A 46 -14.28 -1.11 17.75
CA GLY A 46 -15.67 -1.52 17.91
C GLY A 46 -16.49 -1.36 16.62
N ASP A 47 -17.65 -0.71 16.73
CA ASP A 47 -18.60 -0.56 15.64
C ASP A 47 -18.12 0.41 14.55
N ASP A 48 -17.43 1.51 14.91
CA ASP A 48 -16.79 2.42 13.93
C ASP A 48 -15.77 1.67 13.05
N GLY A 49 -15.11 0.66 13.63
CA GLY A 49 -14.21 -0.23 12.90
C GLY A 49 -14.95 -1.11 11.89
N LYS A 50 -16.15 -1.60 12.23
CA LYS A 50 -16.98 -2.40 11.31
C LYS A 50 -17.50 -1.54 10.16
N ASP A 51 -17.95 -0.33 10.46
CA ASP A 51 -18.44 0.62 9.44
C ASP A 51 -17.32 1.01 8.46
N ALA A 52 -16.10 1.18 8.96
CA ALA A 52 -14.93 1.44 8.12
C ALA A 52 -14.59 0.26 7.19
N VAL A 53 -14.74 -0.98 7.68
CA VAL A 53 -14.55 -2.19 6.87
C VAL A 53 -15.63 -2.32 5.81
N ASP A 54 -16.90 -2.14 6.19
CA ASP A 54 -18.03 -2.24 5.27
C ASP A 54 -17.93 -1.19 4.15
N LYS A 55 -17.56 0.05 4.51
CA LYS A 55 -17.34 1.12 3.54
C LYS A 55 -16.27 0.78 2.51
N GLU A 56 -15.14 0.23 2.94
CA GLU A 56 -14.05 -0.17 2.04
C GLU A 56 -14.46 -1.34 1.14
N LEU A 57 -15.09 -2.38 1.69
CA LEU A 57 -15.56 -3.53 0.91
C LEU A 57 -16.64 -3.12 -0.10
N ARG A 58 -17.59 -2.28 0.32
CA ARG A 58 -18.62 -1.73 -0.55
C ARG A 58 -18.03 -0.88 -1.67
N GLN A 59 -16.99 -0.10 -1.39
CA GLN A 59 -16.28 0.65 -2.43
C GLN A 59 -15.67 -0.29 -3.49
N MET A 60 -15.11 -1.41 -3.09
CA MET A 60 -14.52 -2.38 -4.03
C MET A 60 -15.59 -3.07 -4.89
N LEU A 61 -16.74 -3.39 -4.30
CA LEU A 61 -17.89 -3.95 -5.03
C LEU A 61 -18.48 -2.93 -6.02
N LEU A 62 -18.67 -1.67 -5.59
CA LEU A 62 -19.23 -0.61 -6.43
C LEU A 62 -18.34 -0.24 -7.62
N ARG A 63 -17.03 -0.44 -7.50
CA ARG A 63 -16.07 -0.21 -8.58
C ARG A 63 -15.88 -1.43 -9.49
N ASP A 64 -16.70 -2.46 -9.32
CA ASP A 64 -16.61 -3.73 -10.04
C ASP A 64 -15.19 -4.34 -9.98
N CYS A 65 -14.47 -4.09 -8.88
CA CYS A 65 -13.11 -4.59 -8.69
C CYS A 65 -13.11 -6.07 -8.30
N PHE A 66 -14.19 -6.55 -7.67
CA PHE A 66 -14.36 -7.94 -7.24
C PHE A 66 -15.73 -8.49 -7.63
N THR A 67 -15.72 -9.73 -8.08
CA THR A 67 -16.93 -10.55 -8.22
C THR A 67 -16.90 -11.65 -7.17
N PRO A 68 -17.95 -11.78 -6.33
CA PRO A 68 -18.00 -12.87 -5.35
C PRO A 68 -18.09 -14.22 -6.06
N LYS A 69 -17.18 -15.15 -5.72
CA LYS A 69 -17.15 -16.52 -6.24
C LYS A 69 -17.14 -17.50 -5.07
N PHE A 70 -17.96 -18.56 -5.14
CA PHE A 70 -17.92 -19.60 -4.13
C PHE A 70 -16.68 -20.46 -4.29
N VAL A 71 -16.08 -20.86 -3.16
CA VAL A 71 -14.87 -21.71 -3.14
C VAL A 71 -15.13 -23.08 -3.78
N LYS A 72 -16.36 -23.57 -3.74
CA LYS A 72 -16.77 -24.84 -4.36
C LYS A 72 -16.64 -24.80 -5.89
N ASP A 73 -16.86 -23.64 -6.48
CA ASP A 73 -16.87 -23.43 -7.93
C ASP A 73 -15.49 -23.05 -8.49
N MET A 74 -14.45 -23.06 -7.64
CA MET A 74 -13.08 -22.76 -8.05
C MET A 74 -12.35 -24.00 -8.54
N THR A 75 -11.64 -23.88 -9.64
CA THR A 75 -10.74 -24.95 -10.12
C THR A 75 -9.51 -25.08 -9.20
N ALA A 76 -8.78 -26.20 -9.30
CA ALA A 76 -7.56 -26.41 -8.53
C ALA A 76 -6.46 -25.38 -8.87
N SER A 77 -6.37 -24.97 -10.14
CA SER A 77 -5.43 -23.95 -10.60
C SER A 77 -5.80 -22.55 -10.08
N GLU A 78 -7.08 -22.18 -10.09
CA GLU A 78 -7.55 -20.93 -9.48
C GLU A 78 -7.30 -20.89 -7.98
N ARG A 79 -7.51 -22.01 -7.27
CA ARG A 79 -7.18 -22.10 -5.84
C ARG A 79 -5.69 -21.94 -5.57
N LYS A 80 -4.82 -22.47 -6.44
CA LYS A 80 -3.37 -22.30 -6.31
C LYS A 80 -2.92 -20.84 -6.52
N LYS A 81 -3.62 -20.11 -7.40
CA LYS A 81 -3.39 -18.68 -7.67
C LYS A 81 -4.16 -17.74 -6.74
N PHE A 82 -4.97 -18.28 -5.83
CA PHE A 82 -5.77 -17.47 -4.90
C PHE A 82 -4.86 -16.75 -3.93
N GLN A 83 -5.04 -15.43 -3.84
CA GLN A 83 -4.22 -14.59 -2.98
C GLN A 83 -5.01 -14.09 -1.79
N SER A 84 -4.46 -14.31 -0.59
CA SER A 84 -5.04 -13.77 0.65
C SER A 84 -5.03 -12.24 0.61
N ALA A 85 -6.19 -11.66 0.92
CA ALA A 85 -6.33 -10.23 1.20
C ALA A 85 -6.35 -10.01 2.72
N MET A 86 -5.88 -8.84 3.13
CA MET A 86 -5.74 -8.45 4.51
C MET A 86 -6.30 -7.05 4.69
N MET A 87 -7.11 -6.85 5.72
CA MET A 87 -7.71 -5.56 6.04
C MET A 87 -6.94 -4.89 7.18
N LEU A 88 -6.51 -3.66 6.94
CA LEU A 88 -5.81 -2.79 7.90
C LEU A 88 -6.71 -1.63 8.31
N LEU A 89 -6.83 -1.39 9.61
CA LEU A 89 -7.61 -0.31 10.19
C LEU A 89 -6.68 0.71 10.83
N ALA A 90 -6.91 1.98 10.54
CA ALA A 90 -6.15 3.08 11.09
C ALA A 90 -7.05 4.29 11.37
N GLU A 91 -6.79 4.97 12.48
CA GLU A 91 -7.48 6.21 12.82
C GLU A 91 -6.79 7.40 12.13
N LYS A 92 -7.56 8.21 11.39
CA LYS A 92 -7.08 9.49 10.90
C LYS A 92 -7.06 10.48 12.06
N GLN A 93 -5.90 10.99 12.42
CA GLN A 93 -5.74 11.88 13.58
C GLN A 93 -6.51 13.21 13.45
N PHE A 94 -6.62 13.79 12.26
CA PHE A 94 -7.31 15.08 12.08
C PHE A 94 -8.85 14.95 12.15
N GLU A 95 -9.40 13.93 11.49
CA GLU A 95 -10.86 13.74 11.37
C GLU A 95 -11.42 12.78 12.43
N LYS A 96 -10.57 12.19 13.28
CA LYS A 96 -10.88 11.06 14.19
C LYS A 96 -11.68 9.94 13.54
N THR A 97 -11.54 9.80 12.22
CA THR A 97 -12.31 8.87 11.40
C THR A 97 -11.48 7.64 11.15
N ILE A 98 -12.10 6.47 11.27
CA ILE A 98 -11.45 5.19 11.05
C ILE A 98 -11.44 4.88 9.57
N LYS A 99 -10.27 4.52 9.04
CA LYS A 99 -10.10 4.15 7.65
C LYS A 99 -9.66 2.69 7.56
N GLY A 100 -10.46 1.90 6.84
CA GLY A 100 -10.09 0.59 6.34
C GLY A 100 -9.23 0.70 5.09
N ARG A 101 -8.28 -0.22 4.93
CA ARG A 101 -7.55 -0.45 3.69
C ARG A 101 -7.46 -1.95 3.45
N LEU A 102 -8.01 -2.41 2.33
CA LEU A 102 -7.85 -3.79 1.90
C LEU A 102 -6.54 -3.92 1.09
N VAL A 103 -5.66 -4.81 1.50
CA VAL A 103 -4.34 -5.02 0.90
C VAL A 103 -4.19 -6.48 0.48
N TYR A 104 -3.78 -6.70 -0.77
CA TYR A 104 -3.45 -8.02 -1.29
C TYR A 104 -2.02 -8.39 -0.95
N GLN A 105 -1.80 -9.62 -0.50
CA GLN A 105 -0.46 -10.12 -0.21
C GLN A 105 0.26 -10.44 -1.53
N GLY A 106 1.16 -9.59 -2.01
CA GLY A 106 1.79 -9.78 -3.34
C GLY A 106 2.87 -10.87 -3.45
N ASN A 107 3.21 -11.57 -2.36
CA ASN A 107 4.41 -12.43 -2.29
C ASN A 107 4.39 -13.62 -3.28
N GLY A 108 3.22 -14.03 -3.78
CA GLY A 108 3.10 -15.08 -4.81
C GLY A 108 2.74 -14.56 -6.20
N THR A 109 2.23 -13.34 -6.30
CA THR A 109 1.61 -12.80 -7.53
C THR A 109 2.57 -12.78 -8.73
N CYS A 110 3.87 -12.57 -8.49
CA CYS A 110 4.89 -12.49 -9.54
C CYS A 110 5.20 -13.83 -10.24
N GLU A 111 4.90 -14.99 -9.64
CA GLU A 111 5.28 -16.29 -10.22
C GLU A 111 4.41 -16.72 -11.41
N TRP A 112 3.17 -16.24 -11.48
CA TRP A 112 2.18 -16.64 -12.49
C TRP A 112 1.76 -15.52 -13.44
N LEU A 113 2.29 -14.32 -13.26
CA LEU A 113 2.13 -13.20 -14.20
C LEU A 113 3.31 -13.17 -15.17
N LEU A 114 3.03 -13.07 -16.46
CA LEU A 114 4.07 -12.91 -17.48
C LEU A 114 4.70 -11.51 -17.38
N ARG A 115 5.97 -11.41 -17.74
CA ARG A 115 6.69 -10.11 -17.75
C ARG A 115 6.05 -9.15 -18.73
N GLU A 116 5.60 -9.67 -19.85
CA GLU A 116 4.94 -8.96 -20.93
C GLU A 116 3.60 -8.36 -20.46
N ASP A 117 2.84 -9.10 -19.63
CA ASP A 117 1.56 -8.66 -19.07
C ASP A 117 1.73 -7.66 -17.91
N THR A 118 2.89 -7.67 -17.24
CA THR A 118 3.18 -6.79 -16.09
C THR A 118 3.90 -5.50 -16.52
N ALA A 119 4.49 -5.49 -17.71
CA ALA A 119 5.20 -4.34 -18.25
C ALA A 119 4.20 -3.27 -18.71
N SER A 120 4.18 -2.13 -18.03
CA SER A 120 3.52 -0.94 -18.58
C SER A 120 4.34 -0.42 -19.76
N PRO A 121 3.75 -0.23 -20.96
CA PRO A 121 4.48 0.34 -22.08
C PRO A 121 4.94 1.74 -21.69
N THR A 122 6.25 1.93 -21.57
CA THR A 122 6.83 3.25 -21.36
C THR A 122 7.09 3.84 -22.73
N ALA A 123 6.42 4.93 -23.07
CA ALA A 123 6.70 5.65 -24.31
C ALA A 123 8.18 6.08 -24.32
N SER A 124 8.86 5.94 -25.46
CA SER A 124 10.23 6.41 -25.59
C SER A 124 10.28 7.93 -25.46
N GLN A 125 11.32 8.44 -24.79
CA GLN A 125 11.49 9.88 -24.60
C GLN A 125 11.57 10.63 -25.93
N GLU A 126 12.19 10.01 -26.94
CA GLU A 126 12.28 10.53 -28.30
C GLU A 126 10.89 10.69 -28.94
N ALA A 127 10.01 9.68 -28.83
CA ALA A 127 8.66 9.76 -29.38
C ALA A 127 7.85 10.90 -28.72
N ILE A 128 8.00 11.06 -27.40
CA ILE A 128 7.36 12.15 -26.65
C ILE A 128 7.84 13.51 -27.15
N THR A 129 9.16 13.69 -27.28
CA THR A 129 9.74 14.95 -27.79
C THR A 129 9.25 15.25 -29.21
N THR A 130 9.21 14.26 -30.10
CA THR A 130 8.70 14.45 -31.46
C THR A 130 7.24 14.88 -31.48
N THR A 131 6.37 14.25 -30.68
CA THR A 131 4.96 14.66 -30.58
C THR A 131 4.83 16.09 -30.05
N CYS A 132 5.55 16.44 -28.97
CA CYS A 132 5.52 17.80 -28.42
C CYS A 132 5.91 18.88 -29.43
N VAL A 133 6.93 18.63 -30.26
CA VAL A 133 7.37 19.58 -31.31
C VAL A 133 6.29 19.76 -32.38
N ILE A 134 5.65 18.66 -32.81
CA ILE A 134 4.56 18.71 -33.79
C ILE A 134 3.35 19.47 -33.22
N ASP A 135 3.07 19.27 -31.93
CA ASP A 135 1.94 19.89 -31.23
C ASP A 135 2.16 21.40 -31.04
N ALA A 136 3.38 21.80 -30.66
CA ALA A 136 3.78 23.20 -30.59
C ALA A 136 3.71 23.88 -31.97
N HIS A 137 4.17 23.20 -33.03
CA HIS A 137 4.08 23.74 -34.39
C HIS A 137 2.63 23.95 -34.86
N LYS A 138 1.71 23.08 -34.42
CA LYS A 138 0.27 23.19 -34.73
C LYS A 138 -0.50 24.09 -33.76
N GLY A 139 0.16 24.73 -32.80
CA GLY A 139 -0.49 25.59 -31.80
C GLY A 139 -1.47 24.85 -30.89
N ARG A 140 -1.25 23.55 -30.63
CA ARG A 140 -2.11 22.74 -29.76
C ARG A 140 -1.62 22.84 -28.31
N ASP A 141 -2.55 23.10 -27.38
CA ASP A 141 -2.26 23.06 -25.95
C ASP A 141 -2.40 21.63 -25.42
N ILE A 142 -1.30 21.06 -24.93
CA ILE A 142 -1.24 19.67 -24.47
C ILE A 142 -0.34 19.56 -23.23
N MET A 143 -0.87 18.94 -22.19
CA MET A 143 -0.12 18.53 -21.01
C MET A 143 0.32 17.07 -21.16
N THR A 144 1.64 16.83 -21.17
CA THR A 144 2.20 15.47 -21.19
C THR A 144 2.84 15.14 -19.85
N LEU A 145 2.37 14.07 -19.18
CA LEU A 145 2.93 13.57 -17.92
C LEU A 145 3.59 12.20 -18.15
N VAL A 146 4.90 12.12 -17.92
CA VAL A 146 5.67 10.87 -18.09
C VAL A 146 6.34 10.51 -16.77
N ARG A 147 6.12 9.28 -16.31
CA ARG A 147 6.79 8.75 -15.13
C ARG A 147 8.16 8.21 -15.52
N ILE A 148 9.18 9.05 -15.46
CA ILE A 148 10.56 8.62 -15.64
C ILE A 148 10.99 7.86 -14.39
N LYS A 149 11.16 6.53 -14.48
CA LYS A 149 11.94 5.80 -13.46
C LYS A 149 13.41 6.12 -13.68
N GLN A 150 13.90 7.23 -13.12
CA GLN A 150 15.34 7.42 -12.99
C GLN A 150 15.85 6.43 -11.94
N ASN A 151 16.47 5.33 -12.39
CA ASN A 151 17.44 4.61 -11.57
C ASN A 151 18.68 5.49 -11.48
N VAL A 152 18.68 6.45 -10.55
CA VAL A 152 19.89 7.20 -10.20
C VAL A 152 20.78 6.27 -9.38
N LEU A 153 21.62 5.49 -10.07
CA LEU A 153 22.84 4.96 -9.48
C LEU A 153 23.81 6.13 -9.35
N TYR A 154 23.93 6.68 -8.15
CA TYR A 154 25.09 7.49 -7.80
C TYR A 154 26.33 6.59 -7.85
N ARG A 155 27.22 6.84 -8.82
CA ARG A 155 28.64 6.47 -8.79
C ARG A 155 29.48 7.52 -9.54
N GLU A 156 30.17 8.32 -8.72
CA GLU A 156 31.52 8.89 -8.85
C GLU A 156 32.01 9.68 -10.09
N CYS A 157 32.88 10.67 -9.77
CA CYS A 157 33.78 11.48 -10.60
C CYS A 157 33.09 12.49 -11.52
N LEU A 158 33.11 13.81 -11.26
CA LEU A 158 34.17 14.71 -10.77
C LEU A 158 33.54 15.93 -10.07
#